data_AF-V3Z908-F1
#
_entry.id   AF-V3Z908-F1
#
_cell.length_a   1.000
_cell.length_b   1.000
_cell.length_c   1.000
_cell.angle_alpha   90.00
_cell.angle_beta   90.00
_cell.angle_gamma   90.00
#
_symmetry.space_group_name_H-M   'P 1'
#
loop_
_entity.id
_entity.type
_entity.pdbx_description
1 polymer ?
#
loop_
_entity_poly.entity_id
_entity_poly.type
_entity_poly.pdbx_seq_one_letter_code
_entity_poly.pdbx_strand_id
1 'polypeptide(L)' 'QIAEGMAYLETENFVHRDLRAANILVGEHYEVKVADFGLARILHEEDIYEATENTKFPIKWT' A
#
# COMPACT_ATOMS: atom_id res chain seq x y z
N GLN A 1 -6.73 -6.87 -13.32
CA GLN A 1 -5.77 -5.76 -13.35
C GLN A 1 -5.51 -5.14 -11.97
N ILE A 2 -6.18 -4.08 -11.48
CA ILE A 2 -5.79 -3.47 -10.16
C ILE A 2 -5.88 -4.47 -9.00
N ALA A 3 -7.05 -5.09 -8.80
CA ALA A 3 -7.26 -6.05 -7.71
C ALA A 3 -6.31 -7.27 -7.80
N GLU A 4 -6.04 -7.72 -9.02
CA GLU A 4 -5.09 -8.80 -9.30
C GLU A 4 -3.64 -8.41 -8.98
N GLY A 5 -3.23 -7.18 -9.31
CA GLY A 5 -1.95 -6.63 -8.90
C GLY A 5 -1.84 -6.52 -7.37
N MET A 6 -2.89 -6.08 -6.69
CA MET A 6 -2.92 -6.03 -5.23
C MET A 6 -2.91 -7.41 -4.58
N ALA A 7 -3.56 -8.41 -5.18
CA ALA A 7 -3.49 -9.79 -4.74
C ALA A 7 -2.07 -10.37 -4.89
N TYR A 8 -1.36 -10.01 -5.97
CA TYR A 8 0.05 -10.36 -6.10
C TYR A 8 0.92 -9.72 -5.01
N LEU A 9 0.68 -8.44 -4.68
CA LEU A 9 1.41 -7.80 -3.58
C LEU A 9 1.14 -8.49 -2.23
N GLU A 10 -0.10 -8.92 -1.98
CA GLU A 10 -0.47 -9.69 -0.79
C GLU A 10 0.33 -11.01 -0.70
N THR A 11 0.47 -11.76 -1.79
CA THR A 11 1.25 -13.01 -1.77
C THR A 11 2.73 -12.81 -1.46
N GLU A 12 3.26 -11.61 -1.72
CA GLU A 12 4.63 -11.21 -1.41
C GLU A 12 4.76 -10.54 -0.04
N ASN A 13 3.71 -10.57 0.80
CA ASN A 13 3.63 -9.85 2.08
C ASN A 13 3.93 -8.34 1.93
N PHE A 14 3.53 -7.76 0.80
CA PHE A 14 3.82 -6.38 0.45
C PHE A 14 2.57 -5.51 0.54
N VAL A 15 2.59 -4.49 1.40
CA VAL A 15 1.47 -3.56 1.59
C VAL A 15 1.78 -2.23 0.91
N HIS A 16 0.98 -1.85 -0.09
CA HIS A 16 1.16 -0.62 -0.86
C HIS A 16 1.01 0.67 -0.02
N ARG A 17 0.06 0.68 0.93
CA ARG A 17 -0.28 1.79 1.86
C ARG A 17 -0.75 3.12 1.25
N ASP A 18 -0.64 3.30 -0.06
CA ASP A 18 -1.18 4.46 -0.80
C ASP A 18 -1.89 4.07 -2.12
N LEU A 19 -2.82 3.11 -2.05
CA LEU A 19 -3.59 2.71 -3.23
C LEU A 19 -4.67 3.74 -3.52
N ARG A 20 -4.49 4.50 -4.61
CA ARG A 20 -5.43 5.53 -5.08
C ARG A 20 -5.35 5.68 -6.59
N ALA A 21 -6.38 6.26 -7.21
CA ALA A 21 -6.45 6.43 -8.66
C ALA A 21 -5.24 7.20 -9.25
N ALA A 22 -4.68 8.16 -8.51
CA ALA A 22 -3.49 8.91 -8.93
C ALA A 22 -2.22 8.04 -9.05
N ASN A 23 -2.21 6.88 -8.40
CA ASN A 23 -1.08 5.93 -8.39
C ASN A 23 -1.35 4.73 -9.32
N ILE A 24 -2.31 4.87 -10.23
CA ILE A 24 -2.64 3.86 -11.25
C ILE A 24 -2.19 4.39 -12.61
N LEU A 25 -1.28 3.67 -13.26
CA LEU A 25 -0.82 3.98 -14.61
C LEU A 25 -1.69 3.23 -15.62
N VAL A 26 -2.11 3.93 -16.67
CA VAL A 26 -2.88 3.35 -17.79
C VAL A 26 -2.05 3.50 -19.06
N GLY A 27 -1.69 2.36 -19.64
CA GLY A 27 -0.93 2.27 -20.90
C GLY A 27 -1.82 2.04 -22.11
N GLU A 28 -1.20 1.63 -23.21
CA GLU A 28 -1.92 1.21 -24.42
C GLU A 28 -2.83 0.01 -24.13
N HIS A 29 -3.87 -0.18 -24.96
CA HIS A 29 -4.83 -1.28 -24.82
C HIS A 29 -5.53 -1.35 -23.45
N TYR A 30 -5.59 -0.23 -22.71
CA TYR A 30 -6.11 -0.16 -21.34
C TYR A 30 -5.39 -1.11 -20.37
N GLU A 31 -4.09 -1.37 -20.60
CA GLU A 31 -3.26 -2.06 -19.61
C GLU A 31 -3.06 -1.17 -18.39
N VAL A 32 -3.29 -1.73 -17.20
CA VAL A 32 -3.26 -1.00 -15.94
C VAL A 32 -2.17 -1.56 -15.02
N LYS A 33 -1.31 -0.68 -14.49
CA LYS A 33 -0.27 -1.03 -13.52
C LYS A 33 -0.39 -0.19 -12.25
N VAL A 34 -0.18 -0.82 -11.10
CA VAL A 34 -0.08 -0.16 -9.79
C VAL A 34 1.31 0.46 -9.67
N ALA A 35 1.40 1.71 -9.23
CA ALA A 35 2.64 2.48 -9.15
C ALA A 35 2.71 3.31 -7.85
N ASP A 36 3.81 4.04 -7.67
CA ASP A 36 4.10 4.84 -6.47
C ASP A 36 4.13 4.01 -5.16
N PHE A 37 5.20 3.23 -5.04
CA PHE A 37 5.49 2.41 -3.87
C PHE A 37 6.25 3.18 -2.78
N GLY A 38 6.29 4.51 -2.81
CA GLY A 38 7.09 5.32 -1.88
C GLY A 38 6.69 5.16 -0.40
N LEU A 39 5.46 4.73 -0.14
CA LEU A 39 4.94 4.43 1.22
C LEU A 39 4.81 2.94 1.50
N ALA A 40 5.14 2.09 0.53
CA ALA A 40 4.92 0.66 0.61
C ALA A 40 5.90 -0.02 1.58
N ARG A 41 5.51 -1.19 2.09
CA ARG A 41 6.30 -1.96 3.06
C ARG A 41 6.18 -3.45 2.81
N ILE A 42 7.31 -4.16 2.93
CA ILE A 42 7.33 -5.61 3.15
C ILE A 42 7.01 -5.82 4.63
N LEU A 43 6.10 -6.73 4.92
CA LEU A 43 5.85 -7.19 6.28
C LEU A 43 6.74 -8.39 6.58
N HIS A 44 7.58 -8.27 7.60
CA HIS A 44 8.23 -9.40 8.24
C HIS A 44 7.37 -9.91 9.41
N GLU A 45 7.59 -11.14 9.87
CA GLU A 45 6.83 -11.73 11.00
C GLU A 45 6.91 -10.89 12.28
N GLU A 46 7.95 -10.08 12.42
CA GLU A 46 8.18 -9.17 13.56
C GLU A 46 7.48 -7.81 13.40
N ASP A 47 6.96 -7.46 12.22
CA ASP A 47 6.30 -6.18 11.93
C ASP A 47 4.83 -6.13 12.40
N ILE A 48 4.53 -6.79 13.52
CA ILE A 48 3.22 -6.70 14.16
C ILE A 48 3.02 -5.26 14.63
N TYR A 49 2.07 -4.56 14.01
CA TYR A 49 1.66 -3.23 14.41
C TYR A 49 0.85 -3.32 15.71
N GLU A 50 1.52 -3.51 16.84
CA GLU A 50 0.90 -3.34 18.16
C GLU A 50 0.82 -1.83 18.47
N ALA A 51 -0.40 -1.32 18.55
CA ALA A 51 -0.63 0.02 19.08
C ALA A 51 -0.26 0.03 20.57
N THR A 52 0.99 0.36 20.87
CA THR A 52 1.44 0.60 22.25
C THR A 52 0.82 1.89 22.78
N GLU A 53 0.53 1.95 24.08
CA GLU A 53 -0.20 3.07 24.74
C GLU A 53 0.36 4.47 24.46
N ASN A 54 1.62 4.57 24.01
CA ASN A 54 2.31 5.83 23.68
C ASN A 54 2.53 6.07 22.18
N THR A 55 1.85 5.34 21.30
CA THR A 55 1.98 5.55 19.85
C THR A 55 1.37 6.90 19.47
N LYS A 56 2.20 7.86 19.05
CA LYS A 56 1.74 9.19 18.62
C LYS A 56 0.94 9.07 17.33
N PHE A 57 -0.37 9.17 17.42
CA PHE A 57 -1.24 9.28 16.25
C PHE A 57 -1.16 10.68 15.64
N PRO A 58 -1.19 10.82 14.29
CA PRO A 58 -1.33 12.12 13.65
C PRO A 58 -2.65 12.76 14.08
N ILE A 59 -2.56 13.86 14.83
CA ILE A 59 -3.74 14.64 15.24
C ILE A 59 -4.11 15.58 14.10
N LYS A 60 -5.36 15.51 13.67
CA LYS A 60 -5.92 16.43 12.69
C LYS A 60 -5.94 17.84 13.29
N TRP A 61 -5.32 18.82 12.63
CA TRP A 61 -5.52 20.23 12.96
C TRP A 61 -6.99 20.59 12.66
N THR A 62 -7.74 20.96 13.69
CA THR A 62 -9.03 21.68 13.58
C THR A 62 -8.78 23.17 13.53
#